data_AF-A0A9E4F716-F1
#
_entry.id   AF-A0A9E4F716-F1
#
_cell.length_a   1.000
_cell.length_b   1.000
_cell.length_c   1.000
_cell.angle_alpha   90.00
_cell.angle_beta   90.00
_cell.angle_gamma   90.00
#
_symmetry.space_group_name_H-M   'P 1'
#
loop_
_entity.id
_entity.type
_entity.pdbx_description
1 polymer ?
#
loop_
_entity_poly.entity_id
_entity_poly.type
_entity_poly.pdbx_seq_one_letter_code
_entity_poly.pdbx_strand_id
1 'polypeptide(L)' 'MATEEQIQYTIDSLDLIPPCPTCGMRYCQGDYECPHCGADLDDNLRLWAETVIDTVAQLGQNDTD' A
#
# COMPACT_ATOMS: atom_id res chain seq x y z
N MET A 1 8.54 -0.54 -19.19
CA MET A 1 8.82 0.30 -18.00
C MET A 1 7.48 0.77 -17.46
N ALA A 2 7.36 1.00 -16.15
CA ALA A 2 6.13 1.55 -15.58
C ALA A 2 5.82 2.94 -16.18
N THR A 3 4.54 3.27 -16.35
CA THR A 3 4.08 4.59 -16.79
C THR A 3 4.15 5.60 -15.64
N GLU A 4 4.10 6.90 -15.96
CA GLU A 4 4.04 7.96 -14.93
C GLU A 4 2.82 7.79 -14.01
N GLU A 5 1.67 7.40 -14.58
CA GLU A 5 0.45 7.13 -13.82
C GLU A 5 0.64 5.95 -12.84
N GLN A 6 1.25 4.85 -13.30
CA GLN A 6 1.56 3.71 -12.44
C GLN A 6 2.53 4.08 -11.31
N ILE A 7 3.54 4.90 -11.61
CA ILE A 7 4.51 5.38 -10.62
C ILE A 7 3.82 6.28 -9.59
N GLN A 8 3.05 7.28 -10.04
CA GLN A 8 2.37 8.23 -9.16
C GLN A 8 1.34 7.52 -8.27
N TYR A 9 0.55 6.59 -8.83
CA TYR A 9 -0.39 5.79 -8.04
C TYR A 9 0.33 4.99 -6.95
N THR A 10 1.47 4.37 -7.28
CA THR A 10 2.26 3.61 -6.31
C THR A 10 2.71 4.50 -5.14
N ILE A 11 3.19 5.72 -5.42
CA ILE A 11 3.60 6.68 -4.40
C ILE A 11 2.40 7.08 -3.52
N ASP A 12 1.28 7.47 -4.15
CA ASP A 12 0.09 7.93 -3.43
C ASP A 12 -0.55 6.82 -2.58
N SER A 13 -0.42 5.57 -3.02
CA SER A 13 -0.96 4.42 -2.31
C SER A 13 -0.32 4.19 -0.94
N LEU A 14 0.86 4.76 -0.65
CA LEU A 14 1.52 4.64 0.65
C LEU A 14 0.68 5.23 1.80
N ASP A 15 -0.22 6.17 1.50
CA ASP A 15 -1.18 6.73 2.47
C ASP A 15 -2.37 5.82 2.77
N LEU A 16 -2.55 4.77 1.96
CA LEU A 16 -3.63 3.79 2.07
C LEU A 16 -3.27 2.59 2.96
N ILE A 17 -2.04 2.51 3.48
CA ILE A 17 -1.65 1.48 4.43
C ILE A 17 -2.54 1.62 5.68
N PRO A 18 -3.31 0.57 6.07
CA PRO A 18 -4.20 0.67 7.21
C PRO A 18 -3.43 0.94 8.51
N PRO A 19 -3.99 1.72 9.45
CA PRO A 19 -3.38 1.92 10.76
C PRO A 19 -3.28 0.60 11.53
N CYS A 20 -2.48 0.59 12.60
CA CYS A 20 -2.28 -0.61 13.40
C CYS A 20 -3.64 -1.15 13.89
N PRO A 21 -3.98 -2.43 13.64
CA PRO A 21 -5.29 -2.97 13.97
C PRO A 21 -5.50 -3.11 15.48
N THR A 22 -4.42 -3.05 16.27
CA THR A 22 -4.46 -3.21 17.72
C THR A 22 -4.62 -1.87 18.45
N CYS A 23 -3.83 -0.84 18.09
CA CYS A 23 -3.82 0.43 18.82
C CYS A 23 -4.24 1.65 17.99
N GLY A 24 -4.49 1.48 16.69
CA GLY A 24 -4.90 2.55 15.78
C GLY A 24 -3.81 3.55 15.40
N MET A 25 -2.56 3.36 15.85
CA MET A 25 -1.45 4.22 15.46
C MET A 25 -1.17 4.11 13.96
N ARG A 26 -1.01 5.26 13.29
CA ARG A 26 -0.36 5.33 11.97
C ARG A 26 1.15 5.17 12.16
N TYR A 27 1.74 4.26 11.40
CA TYR A 27 3.16 3.92 11.43
C TYR A 27 3.81 4.23 10.09
N CYS A 28 5.14 4.30 10.07
CA CYS A 28 5.88 4.58 8.84
C CYS A 28 5.89 3.35 7.92
N GLN A 29 6.01 3.59 6.62
CA GLN A 29 6.07 2.51 5.64
C GLN A 29 7.35 1.68 5.84
N GLY A 30 7.21 0.36 5.92
CA GLY A 30 8.32 -0.58 6.11
C GLY A 30 8.50 -1.10 7.54
N ASP A 31 7.75 -0.60 8.52
CA ASP A 31 7.68 -1.19 9.86
C ASP A 31 6.84 -2.48 9.83
N TYR A 32 7.46 -3.63 10.12
CA TYR A 32 6.76 -4.92 10.25
C TYR A 32 6.08 -5.09 11.62
N GLU A 33 6.44 -4.26 12.60
CA GLU A 33 5.85 -4.25 13.94
C GLU A 33 5.46 -2.83 14.33
N CYS A 34 4.33 -2.67 15.01
CA CYS A 34 3.86 -1.36 15.45
C CYS A 34 4.80 -0.79 16.53
N PRO A 35 5.42 0.39 16.32
CA PRO A 35 6.38 0.94 17.27
C PRO A 35 5.76 1.34 18.63
N HIS A 36 4.43 1.44 18.69
CA HIS A 36 3.73 1.81 19.92
C HIS A 36 3.25 0.62 20.76
N CYS A 37 2.80 -0.46 20.13
CA CYS A 37 2.21 -1.60 20.85
C CYS A 37 2.86 -2.96 20.55
N GLY A 38 3.80 -3.02 19.61
CA GLY A 38 4.48 -4.25 19.21
C GLY A 38 3.62 -5.24 18.41
N ALA A 39 2.43 -4.84 17.98
CA ALA A 39 1.58 -5.69 17.14
C ALA A 39 2.24 -5.92 15.77
N ASP A 40 2.14 -7.16 15.27
CA ASP A 40 2.55 -7.52 13.91
C ASP A 40 1.68 -6.80 12.87
N LEU A 41 2.31 -6.30 11.82
CA LEU A 41 1.70 -5.51 10.75
C LEU A 41 1.82 -6.20 9.37
N ASP A 42 2.38 -7.41 9.29
CA ASP A 42 2.59 -8.13 8.01
C ASP A 42 1.28 -8.28 7.21
N ASP A 43 0.17 -8.66 7.86
CA ASP A 43 -1.13 -8.80 7.20
C ASP A 43 -1.64 -7.48 6.58
N ASN A 44 -1.48 -6.36 7.30
CA ASN A 44 -1.85 -5.04 6.79
C ASN A 44 -1.01 -4.65 5.57
N LEU A 45 0.30 -4.92 5.64
CA LEU A 45 1.25 -4.62 4.57
C LEU A 45 0.99 -5.50 3.33
N ARG A 46 0.67 -6.78 3.51
CA ARG A 46 0.31 -7.69 2.42
C ARG A 46 -0.97 -7.25 1.73
N LEU A 47 -2.02 -6.97 2.49
CA LEU A 47 -3.30 -6.53 1.93
C LEU A 47 -3.15 -5.24 1.12
N TRP A 48 -2.37 -4.29 1.63
CA TRP A 48 -2.00 -3.09 0.89
C TRP A 48 -1.23 -3.43 -0.40
N ALA A 49 -0.18 -4.25 -0.32
CA ALA A 49 0.65 -4.60 -1.46
C ALA A 49 -0.15 -5.32 -2.57
N GLU A 50 -1.00 -6.28 -2.20
CA GLU A 50 -1.91 -6.97 -3.14
C GLU A 50 -2.80 -5.97 -3.89
N THR A 51 -3.42 -5.04 -3.15
CA THR A 51 -4.28 -4.00 -3.73
C THR A 51 -3.53 -3.10 -4.72
N VAL A 52 -2.31 -2.69 -4.37
CA VAL A 52 -1.48 -1.83 -5.22
C VAL A 52 -1.05 -2.57 -6.48
N ILE A 53 -0.59 -3.81 -6.36
CA ILE A 53 -0.16 -4.64 -7.49
C ILE A 53 -1.32 -4.85 -8.47
N ASP A 54 -2.50 -5.22 -7.96
CA ASP A 54 -3.67 -5.45 -8.80
C ASP A 54 -4.11 -4.18 -9.52
N THR A 55 -4.07 -3.03 -8.85
CA THR A 55 -4.46 -1.75 -9.46
C THR A 55 -3.45 -1.32 -10.50
N VAL A 56 -2.15 -1.35 -10.18
CA VAL A 56 -1.08 -0.98 -11.11
C VAL A 56 -1.08 -1.85 -12.36
N ALA A 57 -1.41 -3.15 -12.24
CA ALA A 57 -1.53 -4.05 -13.37
C ALA A 57 -2.66 -3.67 -14.35
N GLN A 58 -3.69 -2.96 -13.87
CA GLN A 58 -4.86 -2.53 -14.64
C GLN A 58 -4.72 -1.11 -15.20
N LEU A 59 -3.87 -0.27 -14.60
CA LEU A 59 -3.58 1.08 -15.09
C LEU A 59 -2.89 1.02 -16.47
N GLY A 60 -3.40 1.78 -17.45
CA GLY A 60 -2.92 1.82 -18.84
C GLY A 60 -3.54 0.78 -19.79
N GLN A 61 -4.47 -0.06 -19.33
CA GLN A 61 -5.22 -0.98 -20.21
C GLN A 61 -6.48 -0.35 -20.84
N ASN A 62 -6.83 0.89 -20.46
CA ASN A 62 -8.06 1.57 -20.85
C ASN A 62 -7.89 2.62 -21.96
N ASP A 63 -6.70 2.78 -22.55
CA ASP A 63 -6.43 3.77 -23.62
C ASP A 63 -6.59 3.20 -25.05
N THR A 64 -7.29 2.06 -25.20
CA THR A 64 -7.60 1.47 -26.52
C THR A 64 -9.10 1.48 -26.77
N ASP A 65 -9.66 2.65 -27.04
CA ASP A 65 -10.95 2.83 -27.73
C ASP A 65 -10.83 4.00 -28.73
#